data_AF-A0A6A5K0D0-F1
#
_entry.id   AF-A0A6A5K0D0-F1
#
_cell.length_a   1.000
_cell.length_b   1.000
_cell.length_c   1.000
_cell.angle_alpha   90.00
_cell.angle_beta   90.00
_cell.angle_gamma   90.00
#
_symmetry.space_group_name_H-M   'P 1'
#
loop_
_entity.id
_entity.type
_entity.pdbx_description
1 polymer ?
#
loop_
_entity_poly.entity_id
_entity_poly.type
_entity_poly.pdbx_seq_one_letter_code
_entity_poly.pdbx_strand_id
1 'polypeptide(L)'
;MASSSSNDGTPAAVPASATDNNTNTNTTVNPATSANISIREYIYFLPYPLPPNTPIPYSIWLPDENPLDLPPCQFEPTSTVVLTSPNRTFIDVRVYKPFNITPGLLPNQGEVQRLDWAFAGTSSSVPVPWENVTHSTWTHWIDSRHPIPTPSSPIPPDEGYMYPIASDLSLEVGHAFHPALRAVKTHEEMWRDMRILTTNAAAGTKICIVLRTHADAGGLKGLVMRVGQYVQGMMVLEARVTVERWVWDGEDTGAAVGVEAGLWEREVRVGEQFLPCGVLMRDEVLTVGGEVAFSGFRWVVEECWEWM
;
A
#
# COMPACT_ATOMS: atom_id res chain seq x y z
N MET A 1 -25.37 22.12 -73.45
CA MET A 1 -23.93 22.41 -73.50
C MET A 1 -23.51 22.62 -72.05
N ALA A 2 -22.94 21.58 -71.43
CA ALA A 2 -21.50 21.49 -71.07
C ALA A 2 -21.18 22.38 -69.85
N SER A 3 -20.60 21.93 -68.75
CA SER A 3 -19.84 20.70 -68.44
C SER A 3 -19.79 20.49 -66.92
N SER A 4 -19.83 19.23 -66.52
CA SER A 4 -19.50 18.69 -65.21
C SER A 4 -18.00 18.78 -64.89
N SER A 5 -17.65 19.05 -63.63
CA SER A 5 -16.50 18.41 -62.97
C SER A 5 -16.69 18.46 -61.45
N SER A 6 -17.09 17.31 -60.92
CA SER A 6 -16.97 16.88 -59.54
C SER A 6 -15.51 16.92 -59.10
N ASN A 7 -15.23 17.54 -57.95
CA ASN A 7 -13.93 17.44 -57.30
C ASN A 7 -14.11 16.55 -56.05
N ASP A 8 -13.75 15.27 -56.21
CA ASP A 8 -13.59 14.32 -55.12
C ASP A 8 -12.41 14.77 -54.24
N GLY A 9 -12.73 15.30 -53.07
CA GLY A 9 -11.75 15.56 -52.02
C GLY A 9 -11.56 14.31 -51.17
N THR A 10 -10.58 13.49 -51.54
CA THR A 10 -10.05 12.39 -50.70
C THR A 10 -9.60 12.96 -49.35
N PRO A 11 -10.01 12.40 -48.19
CA PRO A 11 -9.41 12.74 -46.92
C PRO A 11 -7.99 12.16 -46.89
N ALA A 12 -7.00 13.03 -46.72
CA ALA A 12 -5.61 12.64 -46.52
C ALA A 12 -5.50 11.72 -45.29
N ALA A 13 -4.86 10.58 -45.49
CA ALA A 13 -4.53 9.64 -44.44
C ALA A 13 -3.70 10.34 -43.35
N VAL A 14 -4.18 10.30 -42.11
CA VAL A 14 -3.43 10.70 -40.93
C VAL A 14 -2.27 9.71 -40.79
N PRO A 15 -1.00 10.16 -40.75
CA PRO A 15 0.10 9.25 -40.50
C PRO A 15 -0.02 8.75 -39.05
N ALA A 16 0.02 7.42 -38.91
CA ALA A 16 0.07 6.74 -37.63
C ALA A 16 1.22 7.34 -36.79
N SER A 17 0.84 8.04 -35.72
CA SER A 17 1.80 8.58 -34.75
C SER A 17 2.43 7.41 -34.02
N ALA A 18 3.75 7.35 -34.17
CA ALA A 18 4.75 6.58 -33.47
C ALA A 18 4.27 5.95 -32.14
N THR A 19 4.42 4.63 -32.09
CA THR A 19 4.61 3.86 -30.86
C THR A 19 5.64 4.57 -29.97
N ASP A 20 5.21 5.06 -28.81
CA ASP A 20 6.08 5.44 -27.72
C ASP A 20 6.85 4.19 -27.27
N ASN A 21 8.07 4.04 -27.81
CA ASN A 21 9.07 3.17 -27.22
C ASN A 21 9.45 3.79 -25.88
N ASN A 22 8.71 3.43 -24.84
CA ASN A 22 9.09 3.65 -23.46
C ASN A 22 10.39 2.86 -23.24
N THR A 23 11.52 3.53 -23.46
CA THR A 23 12.84 3.04 -23.10
C THR A 23 12.87 2.93 -21.58
N ASN A 24 12.45 1.78 -21.07
CA ASN A 24 12.77 1.30 -19.74
C ASN A 24 14.29 1.36 -19.60
N THR A 25 14.78 2.42 -18.97
CA THR A 25 16.09 2.39 -18.34
C THR A 25 16.03 1.27 -17.31
N ASN A 26 16.61 0.12 -17.66
CA ASN A 26 16.83 -1.01 -16.76
C ASN A 26 17.80 -0.58 -15.65
N THR A 27 17.35 0.28 -14.74
CA THR A 27 17.94 0.35 -13.40
C THR A 27 17.61 -0.97 -12.74
N THR A 28 18.63 -1.80 -12.56
CA THR A 28 18.52 -3.05 -11.80
C THR A 28 18.06 -2.71 -10.38
N VAL A 29 16.80 -2.99 -10.08
CA VAL A 29 16.20 -2.75 -8.76
C VAL A 29 16.91 -3.65 -7.75
N ASN A 30 17.49 -3.07 -6.70
CA ASN A 30 18.04 -3.84 -5.59
C ASN A 30 16.94 -4.06 -4.54
N PRO A 31 16.43 -5.30 -4.36
CA PRO A 31 15.35 -5.57 -3.41
C PRO A 31 15.72 -5.24 -1.98
N ALA A 32 16.99 -5.42 -1.58
CA ALA A 32 17.46 -5.15 -0.22
C ALA A 32 17.32 -3.69 0.22
N THR A 33 17.28 -2.75 -0.74
CA THR A 33 17.16 -1.31 -0.49
C THR A 33 15.84 -0.72 -0.99
N SER A 34 14.99 -1.54 -1.62
CA SER A 34 13.78 -1.07 -2.31
C SER A 34 12.50 -1.64 -1.69
N ALA A 35 12.55 -2.87 -1.16
CA ALA A 35 11.46 -3.41 -0.35
C ALA A 35 11.45 -2.77 1.04
N ASN A 36 10.25 -2.58 1.59
CA ASN A 36 10.08 -1.91 2.87
C ASN A 36 8.80 -2.38 3.58
N ILE A 37 8.83 -2.31 4.92
CA ILE A 37 7.69 -2.50 5.81
C ILE A 37 7.67 -1.26 6.70
N SER A 38 6.61 -0.46 6.65
CA SER A 38 6.46 0.72 7.52
C SER A 38 5.26 0.56 8.44
N ILE A 39 5.41 0.98 9.69
CA ILE A 39 4.35 1.08 10.69
C ILE A 39 4.14 2.55 11.02
N ARG A 40 2.88 2.98 11.11
CA ARG A 40 2.57 4.34 11.55
C ARG A 40 2.61 4.42 13.08
N GLU A 41 3.49 5.27 13.60
CA GLU A 41 3.71 5.48 15.03
C GLU A 41 2.65 6.40 15.63
N TYR A 42 2.30 7.46 14.90
CA TYR A 42 1.24 8.39 15.25
C TYR A 42 0.77 9.18 14.04
N ILE A 43 -0.39 9.82 14.22
CA ILE A 43 -0.93 10.80 13.28
C ILE A 43 -1.45 12.03 14.02
N TYR A 44 -1.13 13.22 13.51
CA TYR A 44 -1.80 14.47 13.88
C TYR A 44 -2.58 15.04 12.71
N PHE A 45 -3.74 15.64 13.00
CA PHE A 45 -4.48 16.45 12.04
C PHE A 45 -4.34 17.92 12.41
N LEU A 46 -3.75 18.69 11.50
CA LEU A 46 -3.49 20.12 11.64
C LEU A 46 -4.56 20.93 10.87
N PRO A 47 -4.71 22.24 11.17
CA PRO A 47 -5.53 23.14 10.36
C PRO A 47 -5.09 23.14 8.89
N TYR A 48 -6.05 23.37 7.98
CA TYR A 48 -5.76 23.56 6.56
C TYR A 48 -6.46 24.83 6.04
N PRO A 49 -5.75 25.77 5.41
CA PRO A 49 -4.28 25.82 5.34
C PRO A 49 -3.66 25.98 6.74
N LEU A 50 -2.38 25.62 6.88
CA LEU A 50 -1.64 25.88 8.12
C LEU A 50 -1.57 27.39 8.40
N PRO A 51 -1.61 27.82 9.67
CA PRO A 51 -1.34 29.21 10.02
C PRO A 51 0.02 29.69 9.48
N PRO A 52 0.16 30.98 9.14
CA PRO A 52 1.44 31.52 8.70
C PRO A 52 2.54 31.29 9.73
N ASN A 53 3.73 30.92 9.25
CA ASN A 53 4.92 30.64 10.06
C ASN A 53 4.82 29.41 10.98
N THR A 54 3.84 28.52 10.79
CA THR A 54 3.86 27.21 11.46
C THR A 54 5.11 26.44 11.04
N PRO A 55 5.94 25.96 11.97
CA PRO A 55 7.11 25.16 11.64
C PRO A 55 6.66 23.83 11.02
N ILE A 56 7.39 23.38 9.99
CA ILE A 56 7.17 22.08 9.34
C ILE A 56 8.51 21.36 9.31
N PRO A 57 8.62 20.14 9.87
CA PRO A 57 7.54 19.41 10.55
C PRO A 57 7.18 20.00 11.92
N TYR A 58 5.91 19.91 12.31
CA TYR A 58 5.36 20.49 13.54
C TYR A 58 5.46 19.53 14.73
N SER A 59 5.00 18.29 14.57
CA SER A 59 4.77 17.34 15.67
C SER A 59 6.04 16.88 16.40
N ILE A 60 7.21 17.01 15.77
CA ILE A 60 8.51 16.64 16.36
C ILE A 60 8.94 17.55 17.51
N TRP A 61 8.33 18.73 17.62
CA TRP A 61 8.62 19.71 18.68
C TRP A 61 7.64 19.63 19.85
N LEU A 62 6.67 18.71 19.80
CA LEU A 62 5.73 18.52 20.90
C LEU A 62 6.39 17.77 22.08
N PRO A 63 6.03 18.13 23.33
CA PRO A 63 5.06 19.16 23.72
C PRO A 63 5.66 20.57 23.88
N ASP A 64 6.98 20.73 23.69
CA ASP A 64 7.73 21.94 24.02
C ASP A 64 7.29 23.16 23.19
N GLU A 65 6.99 22.98 21.90
CA GLU A 65 6.45 24.01 21.02
C GLU A 65 5.06 23.61 20.52
N ASN A 66 4.01 24.14 21.15
CA ASN A 66 2.63 23.78 20.82
C ASN A 66 1.68 24.98 20.59
N PRO A 67 1.99 25.92 19.66
CA PRO A 67 1.13 27.08 19.40
C PRO A 67 -0.24 26.73 18.81
N LEU A 68 -0.43 25.51 18.29
CA LEU A 68 -1.70 25.01 17.76
C LEU A 68 -2.56 24.29 18.82
N ASP A 69 -2.10 24.21 20.07
CA ASP A 69 -2.80 23.56 21.19
C ASP A 69 -3.25 22.12 20.86
N LEU A 70 -2.35 21.36 20.21
CA LEU A 70 -2.59 19.94 19.93
C LEU A 70 -2.46 19.12 21.23
N PRO A 71 -3.07 17.93 21.28
CA PRO A 71 -2.80 16.99 22.35
C PRO A 71 -1.27 16.77 22.51
N PRO A 72 -0.71 16.90 23.72
CA PRO A 72 0.74 16.78 23.92
C PRO A 72 1.25 15.34 23.81
N CYS A 73 0.34 14.36 23.86
CA CYS A 73 0.66 12.94 23.76
C CYS A 73 0.35 12.44 22.35
N GLN A 74 1.37 11.84 21.72
CA GLN A 74 1.23 11.17 20.43
C GLN A 74 0.20 10.05 20.53
N PHE A 75 -0.63 9.90 19.50
CA PHE A 75 -1.69 8.91 19.46
C PHE A 75 -1.81 8.28 18.08
N GLU A 76 -1.95 6.96 18.08
CA GLU A 76 -2.20 6.16 16.88
C GLU A 76 -3.46 5.30 17.10
N PRO A 77 -4.61 5.67 16.51
CA PRO A 77 -5.87 4.94 16.70
C PRO A 77 -5.92 3.59 15.98
N THR A 78 -5.01 3.36 15.02
CA THR A 78 -5.05 2.20 14.13
C THR A 78 -3.81 1.32 14.27
N SER A 79 -3.93 0.04 13.93
CA SER A 79 -2.78 -0.80 13.63
C SER A 79 -2.53 -0.69 12.12
N THR A 80 -1.76 0.34 11.74
CA THR A 80 -1.43 0.64 10.34
C THR A 80 -0.10 0.01 9.95
N VAL A 81 -0.11 -0.76 8.86
CA VAL A 81 1.08 -1.37 8.27
C VAL A 81 1.04 -1.18 6.75
N VAL A 82 2.16 -0.71 6.21
CA VAL A 82 2.39 -0.58 4.77
C VAL A 82 3.46 -1.57 4.35
N LEU A 83 3.16 -2.38 3.34
CA LEU A 83 4.16 -3.21 2.66
C LEU A 83 4.47 -2.57 1.31
N THR A 84 5.75 -2.45 0.98
CA THR A 84 6.22 -1.96 -0.32
C THR A 84 7.17 -2.98 -0.96
N SER A 85 6.88 -3.40 -2.19
CA SER A 85 7.72 -4.30 -2.99
C SER A 85 8.91 -3.54 -3.59
N PRO A 86 9.94 -4.27 -4.09
CA PRO A 86 11.04 -3.65 -4.81
C PRO A 86 10.62 -2.78 -6.00
N ASN A 87 9.56 -3.16 -6.74
CA ASN A 87 9.02 -2.37 -7.85
C ASN A 87 8.07 -1.26 -7.40
N ARG A 88 8.05 -0.90 -6.12
CA ARG A 88 7.19 0.15 -5.55
C ARG A 88 5.70 -0.15 -5.63
N THR A 89 5.30 -1.40 -5.83
CA THR A 89 3.93 -1.82 -5.53
C THR A 89 3.75 -1.73 -4.02
N PHE A 90 2.67 -1.14 -3.55
CA PHE A 90 2.41 -1.05 -2.11
C PHE A 90 1.00 -1.53 -1.76
N ILE A 91 0.83 -1.90 -0.49
CA ILE A 91 -0.46 -2.12 0.16
C ILE A 91 -0.43 -1.52 1.56
N ASP A 92 -1.32 -0.57 1.81
CA ASP A 92 -1.55 0.10 3.10
C ASP A 92 -2.85 -0.45 3.70
N VAL A 93 -2.76 -0.99 4.92
CA VAL A 93 -3.91 -1.46 5.68
C VAL A 93 -3.95 -0.78 7.04
N ARG A 94 -5.03 -0.01 7.26
CA ARG A 94 -5.32 0.74 8.48
C ARG A 94 -6.57 0.18 9.13
N VAL A 95 -6.41 -0.52 10.25
CA VAL A 95 -7.54 -1.02 11.06
C VAL A 95 -7.53 -0.43 12.45
N TYR A 96 -8.68 0.00 12.96
CA TYR A 96 -8.81 0.50 14.32
C TYR A 96 -8.32 -0.55 15.34
N LYS A 97 -7.52 -0.09 16.31
CA LYS A 97 -7.13 -0.89 17.47
C LYS A 97 -8.41 -1.28 18.25
N PRO A 98 -8.49 -2.50 18.81
CA PRO A 98 -9.69 -2.93 19.51
C PRO A 98 -9.97 -2.02 20.72
N PHE A 99 -11.22 -1.57 20.86
CA PHE A 99 -11.65 -0.75 22.00
C PHE A 99 -11.72 -1.56 23.31
N ASN A 100 -11.91 -2.88 23.22
CA ASN A 100 -11.94 -3.79 24.35
C ASN A 100 -10.89 -4.90 24.14
N ILE A 101 -9.93 -5.00 25.06
CA ILE A 101 -8.96 -6.11 25.13
C ILE A 101 -9.67 -7.31 25.79
N THR A 102 -10.70 -7.86 25.15
CA THR A 102 -11.14 -9.20 25.57
C THR A 102 -10.24 -10.17 24.83
N PRO A 103 -9.40 -10.96 25.52
CA PRO A 103 -8.60 -11.98 24.86
C PRO A 103 -9.56 -13.02 24.27
N GLY A 104 -9.85 -12.87 22.98
CA GLY A 104 -10.78 -13.68 22.22
C GLY A 104 -10.10 -14.12 20.95
N LEU A 105 -10.39 -15.37 20.56
CA LEU A 105 -9.93 -16.09 19.37
C LEU A 105 -9.52 -15.17 18.21
N LEU A 106 -8.37 -15.45 17.59
CA LEU A 106 -7.91 -14.82 16.33
C LEU A 106 -9.10 -14.63 15.37
N PRO A 107 -9.19 -13.51 14.63
CA PRO A 107 -10.36 -13.12 13.86
C PRO A 107 -10.59 -14.08 12.67
N ASN A 108 -11.19 -15.23 12.97
CA ASN A 108 -11.78 -16.14 12.01
C ASN A 108 -13.20 -15.71 11.64
N GLN A 109 -13.64 -14.54 12.12
CA GLN A 109 -14.84 -13.83 11.68
C GLN A 109 -14.41 -12.40 11.34
N GLY A 110 -14.90 -11.87 10.21
CA GLY A 110 -14.50 -10.54 9.74
C GLY A 110 -15.14 -9.42 10.55
N GLU A 111 -14.34 -8.45 11.00
CA GLU A 111 -14.80 -7.28 11.78
C GLU A 111 -14.85 -6.03 10.90
N VAL A 112 -15.86 -5.93 10.03
CA VAL A 112 -15.94 -4.89 8.99
C VAL A 112 -15.88 -3.46 9.55
N GLN A 113 -16.42 -3.23 10.74
CA GLN A 113 -16.45 -1.91 11.37
C GLN A 113 -15.07 -1.41 11.80
N ARG A 114 -14.05 -2.27 11.84
CA ARG A 114 -12.69 -1.90 12.22
C ARG A 114 -11.85 -1.38 11.06
N LEU A 115 -12.28 -1.57 9.81
CA LEU A 115 -11.53 -1.03 8.68
C LEU A 115 -11.67 0.49 8.65
N ASP A 116 -10.57 1.20 8.85
CA ASP A 116 -10.52 2.64 8.62
C ASP A 116 -10.29 2.94 7.14
N TRP A 117 -9.22 2.34 6.60
CA TRP A 117 -8.82 2.49 5.20
C TRP A 117 -7.93 1.32 4.79
N ALA A 118 -8.11 0.81 3.58
CA ALA A 118 -7.11 -0.03 2.92
C ALA A 118 -7.03 0.34 1.45
N PHE A 119 -5.82 0.43 0.93
CA PHE A 119 -5.58 0.77 -0.46
C PHE A 119 -4.25 0.20 -0.93
N ALA A 120 -4.14 -0.02 -2.23
CA ALA A 120 -2.95 -0.59 -2.84
C ALA A 120 -2.76 -0.03 -4.25
N GLY A 121 -1.50 0.03 -4.67
CA GLY A 121 -1.14 0.74 -5.88
C GLY A 121 0.37 0.78 -6.10
N THR A 122 0.83 1.86 -6.69
CA THR A 122 2.26 2.12 -6.94
C THR A 122 2.68 3.43 -6.32
N SER A 123 3.87 3.48 -5.72
CA SER A 123 4.44 4.71 -5.17
C SER A 123 5.58 5.25 -6.01
N SER A 124 5.81 6.56 -5.92
CA SER A 124 6.97 7.25 -6.51
C SER A 124 7.42 8.36 -5.56
N SER A 125 8.72 8.63 -5.53
CA SER A 125 9.29 9.71 -4.72
C SER A 125 10.29 10.50 -5.54
N VAL A 126 10.21 11.82 -5.45
CA VAL A 126 11.12 12.75 -6.14
C VAL A 126 11.78 13.69 -5.13
N PRO A 127 13.11 13.89 -5.16
CA PRO A 127 13.75 14.88 -4.30
C PRO A 127 13.21 16.29 -4.54
N VAL A 128 13.08 17.07 -3.48
CA VAL A 128 12.70 18.49 -3.55
C VAL A 128 13.85 19.39 -3.09
N PRO A 129 13.81 20.72 -3.35
CA PRO A 129 14.86 21.66 -2.95
C PRO A 129 15.03 21.91 -1.44
N TRP A 130 14.71 20.93 -0.60
CA TRP A 130 14.89 20.96 0.85
C TRP A 130 15.80 19.81 1.27
N GLU A 131 16.53 19.99 2.37
CA GLU A 131 17.55 19.05 2.80
C GLU A 131 16.98 17.65 3.06
N ASN A 132 17.37 16.69 2.21
CA ASN A 132 16.97 15.28 2.28
C ASN A 132 15.45 15.02 2.26
N VAL A 133 14.63 15.98 1.83
CA VAL A 133 13.17 15.80 1.71
C VAL A 133 12.83 15.28 0.33
N THR A 134 11.83 14.39 0.26
CA THR A 134 11.24 13.95 -1.00
C THR A 134 9.75 14.28 -1.03
N HIS A 135 9.23 14.52 -2.22
CA HIS A 135 7.79 14.51 -2.47
C HIS A 135 7.40 13.11 -2.94
N SER A 136 6.53 12.47 -2.19
CA SER A 136 6.02 11.13 -2.46
C SER A 136 4.59 11.19 -2.98
N THR A 137 4.29 10.32 -3.93
CA THR A 137 2.96 10.17 -4.51
C THR A 137 2.59 8.70 -4.53
N TRP A 138 1.41 8.38 -4.02
CA TRP A 138 0.82 7.05 -4.01
C TRP A 138 -0.36 7.02 -4.99
N THR A 139 -0.18 6.30 -6.10
CA THR A 139 -1.22 6.15 -7.12
C THR A 139 -2.05 4.91 -6.81
N HIS A 140 -3.28 5.10 -6.36
CA HIS A 140 -4.15 4.01 -5.92
C HIS A 140 -4.69 3.24 -7.13
N TRP A 141 -4.52 1.93 -7.11
CA TRP A 141 -5.13 1.02 -8.09
C TRP A 141 -6.44 0.42 -7.57
N ILE A 142 -6.52 0.23 -6.25
CA ILE A 142 -7.67 -0.25 -5.49
C ILE A 142 -7.70 0.48 -4.14
N ASP A 143 -8.90 0.85 -3.67
CA ASP A 143 -9.10 1.65 -2.47
C ASP A 143 -10.43 1.28 -1.82
N SER A 144 -10.46 1.08 -0.50
CA SER A 144 -11.66 0.68 0.23
C SER A 144 -12.71 1.78 0.38
N ARG A 145 -12.33 3.05 0.19
CA ARG A 145 -13.19 4.24 0.30
C ARG A 145 -13.73 4.71 -1.05
N HIS A 146 -13.19 4.17 -2.14
CA HIS A 146 -13.60 4.51 -3.50
C HIS A 146 -14.10 3.27 -4.26
N PRO A 147 -15.10 3.42 -5.15
CA PRO A 147 -15.40 2.38 -6.13
C PRO A 147 -14.18 2.04 -6.98
N ILE A 148 -14.23 0.89 -7.67
CA ILE A 148 -13.19 0.54 -8.65
C ILE A 148 -13.04 1.69 -9.66
N PRO A 149 -11.82 2.23 -9.84
CA PRO A 149 -11.62 3.42 -10.65
C PRO A 149 -11.96 3.15 -12.11
N THR A 150 -12.60 4.13 -12.74
CA THR A 150 -12.84 4.17 -14.19
C THR A 150 -12.11 5.38 -14.77
N PRO A 151 -11.85 5.45 -16.10
CA PRO A 151 -11.26 6.64 -16.71
C PRO A 151 -12.02 7.94 -16.41
N SER A 152 -13.35 7.84 -16.20
CA SER A 152 -14.23 8.97 -15.86
C SER A 152 -14.32 9.28 -14.36
N SER A 153 -13.82 8.40 -13.49
CA SER A 153 -13.88 8.55 -12.03
C SER A 153 -12.61 7.97 -11.41
N PRO A 154 -11.46 8.65 -11.56
CA PRO A 154 -10.21 8.22 -10.94
C PRO A 154 -10.27 8.40 -9.42
N ILE A 155 -9.42 7.66 -8.71
CA ILE A 155 -9.17 7.90 -7.28
C ILE A 155 -8.32 9.19 -7.18
N PRO A 156 -8.62 10.11 -6.26
CA PRO A 156 -7.80 11.29 -6.04
C PRO A 156 -6.33 10.93 -5.73
N PRO A 157 -5.36 11.77 -6.12
CA PRO A 157 -3.97 11.58 -5.74
C PRO A 157 -3.81 11.60 -4.22
N ASP A 158 -2.97 10.72 -3.72
CA ASP A 158 -2.46 10.74 -2.34
C ASP A 158 -0.97 11.13 -2.41
N GLU A 159 -0.60 12.19 -1.70
CA GLU A 159 0.73 12.80 -1.79
C GLU A 159 1.15 13.52 -0.50
N GLY A 160 2.45 13.53 -0.26
CA GLY A 160 3.03 14.09 0.94
C GLY A 160 4.53 14.36 0.79
N TYR A 161 5.05 15.24 1.64
CA TYR A 161 6.48 15.48 1.77
C TYR A 161 7.05 14.60 2.88
N MET A 162 8.08 13.82 2.57
CA MET A 162 8.73 12.90 3.49
C MET A 162 9.99 13.53 4.09
N TYR A 163 9.93 13.87 5.38
CA TYR A 163 11.03 14.43 6.15
C TYR A 163 11.75 13.31 6.91
N PRO A 164 13.04 13.03 6.62
CA PRO A 164 13.79 12.05 7.40
C PRO A 164 14.07 12.60 8.80
N ILE A 165 13.68 11.86 9.83
CA ILE A 165 13.85 12.23 11.24
C ILE A 165 14.98 11.42 11.89
N ALA A 166 15.05 10.12 11.57
CA ALA A 166 16.12 9.22 11.96
C ALA A 166 16.32 8.15 10.87
N SER A 167 17.28 7.24 11.06
CA SER A 167 17.57 6.19 10.07
C SER A 167 16.37 5.28 9.74
N ASP A 168 15.46 5.11 10.69
CA ASP A 168 14.26 4.28 10.59
C ASP A 168 12.97 5.11 10.78
N LEU A 169 13.06 6.44 10.83
CA LEU A 169 11.92 7.31 11.07
C LEU A 169 11.80 8.39 10.00
N SER A 170 10.63 8.47 9.39
CA SER A 170 10.26 9.54 8.46
C SER A 170 8.93 10.14 8.86
N LEU A 171 8.82 11.46 8.80
CA LEU A 171 7.58 12.18 9.03
C LEU A 171 7.01 12.63 7.68
N GLU A 172 5.84 12.10 7.36
CA GLU A 172 5.07 12.53 6.20
C GLU A 172 4.25 13.76 6.56
N VAL A 173 4.29 14.78 5.70
CA VAL A 173 3.43 15.96 5.79
C VAL A 173 2.63 16.07 4.49
N GLY A 174 1.34 15.80 4.60
CA GLY A 174 0.41 15.82 3.46
C GLY A 174 -0.87 16.55 3.81
N HIS A 175 -1.84 16.50 2.90
CA HIS A 175 -3.18 16.98 3.19
C HIS A 175 -4.24 16.17 2.44
N ALA A 176 -5.34 15.88 3.10
CA ALA A 176 -6.41 15.08 2.54
C ALA A 176 -7.77 15.49 3.11
N PHE A 177 -8.85 15.12 2.43
CA PHE A 177 -10.19 15.28 2.97
C PHE A 177 -10.41 14.30 4.13
N HIS A 178 -10.63 14.81 5.34
CA HIS A 178 -10.93 14.00 6.51
C HIS A 178 -12.44 13.73 6.58
N PRO A 179 -12.91 12.46 6.48
CA PRO A 179 -14.35 12.16 6.41
C PRO A 179 -15.14 12.60 7.64
N ALA A 180 -14.65 12.30 8.85
CA ALA A 180 -15.35 12.66 10.09
C ALA A 180 -15.42 14.19 10.33
N LEU A 181 -14.35 14.92 10.00
CA LEU A 181 -14.30 16.38 10.13
C LEU A 181 -14.95 17.11 8.95
N ARG A 182 -15.25 16.38 7.86
CA ARG A 182 -15.86 16.88 6.62
C ARG A 182 -15.13 18.09 6.03
N ALA A 183 -13.81 18.10 6.14
CA ALA A 183 -12.95 19.18 5.71
C ALA A 183 -11.59 18.64 5.28
N VAL A 184 -10.90 19.38 4.40
CA VAL A 184 -9.48 19.12 4.13
C VAL A 184 -8.68 19.44 5.40
N LYS A 185 -7.73 18.57 5.73
CA LYS A 185 -6.80 18.73 6.84
C LYS A 185 -5.40 18.45 6.37
N THR A 186 -4.45 19.24 6.87
CA THR A 186 -3.06 18.82 6.86
C THR A 186 -2.93 17.67 7.85
N HIS A 187 -2.17 16.65 7.49
CA HIS A 187 -1.82 15.58 8.40
C HIS A 187 -0.31 15.49 8.51
N GLU A 188 0.14 15.09 9.69
CA GLU A 188 1.50 14.63 9.92
C GLU A 188 1.46 13.17 10.39
N GLU A 189 2.03 12.27 9.61
CA GLU A 189 2.09 10.83 9.88
C GLU A 189 3.54 10.43 10.14
N MET A 190 3.86 9.97 11.35
CA MET A 190 5.18 9.46 11.67
C MET A 190 5.26 7.99 11.31
N TRP A 191 6.19 7.64 10.44
CA TRP A 191 6.40 6.30 9.93
C TRP A 191 7.71 5.73 10.46
N ARG A 192 7.65 4.51 11.00
CA ARG A 192 8.82 3.71 11.32
C ARG A 192 9.04 2.60 10.30
N ASP A 193 10.23 2.55 9.74
CA ASP A 193 10.68 1.45 8.91
C ASP A 193 11.13 0.26 9.76
N MET A 194 10.47 -0.88 9.53
CA MET A 194 10.75 -2.12 10.22
C MET A 194 11.78 -2.94 9.47
N ARG A 195 12.65 -3.61 10.23
CA ARG A 195 13.55 -4.60 9.67
C ARG A 195 12.74 -5.75 9.04
N ILE A 196 13.06 -6.08 7.80
CA ILE A 196 12.51 -7.26 7.13
C ILE A 196 13.23 -8.51 7.64
N LEU A 197 12.47 -9.48 8.13
CA LEU A 197 12.97 -10.74 8.66
C LEU A 197 12.88 -11.85 7.62
N THR A 198 13.75 -12.85 7.76
CA THR A 198 13.56 -14.14 7.08
C THR A 198 12.62 -14.97 7.93
N THR A 199 11.71 -15.70 7.30
CA THR A 199 10.84 -16.67 7.96
C THR A 199 11.35 -18.11 7.77
N ASN A 200 12.41 -18.29 6.96
CA ASN A 200 13.11 -19.55 6.78
C ASN A 200 14.58 -19.34 7.17
N ALA A 201 14.87 -19.56 8.46
CA ALA A 201 16.21 -19.38 9.01
C ALA A 201 17.28 -20.27 8.33
N ALA A 202 16.89 -21.39 7.71
CA ALA A 202 17.81 -22.27 6.99
C ALA A 202 18.31 -21.64 5.70
N ALA A 203 17.40 -21.02 4.94
CA ALA A 203 17.72 -20.31 3.70
C ALA A 203 18.41 -18.98 3.99
N GLY A 204 18.03 -18.31 5.08
CA GLY A 204 18.54 -16.99 5.43
C GLY A 204 18.08 -15.87 4.50
N THR A 205 17.23 -16.19 3.52
CA THR A 205 16.73 -15.26 2.51
C THR A 205 15.41 -14.61 2.94
N LYS A 206 15.20 -13.40 2.45
CA LYS A 206 13.97 -12.61 2.55
C LYS A 206 13.22 -12.73 1.24
N ILE A 207 11.90 -12.74 1.33
CA ILE A 207 11.01 -13.00 0.21
C ILE A 207 10.05 -11.83 0.04
N CYS A 208 9.80 -11.43 -1.20
CA CYS A 208 8.69 -10.55 -1.56
C CYS A 208 7.94 -11.14 -2.75
N ILE A 209 6.62 -11.27 -2.61
CA ILE A 209 5.76 -11.83 -3.65
C ILE A 209 4.53 -10.94 -3.76
N VAL A 210 4.12 -10.62 -5.00
CA VAL A 210 2.87 -9.89 -5.29
C VAL A 210 1.99 -10.76 -6.17
N LEU A 211 0.78 -11.05 -5.68
CA LEU A 211 -0.30 -11.62 -6.46
C LEU A 211 -1.33 -10.54 -6.80
N ARG A 212 -1.80 -10.54 -8.04
CA ARG A 212 -2.91 -9.68 -8.48
C ARG A 212 -4.04 -10.50 -9.08
N THR A 213 -5.27 -10.08 -8.83
CA THR A 213 -6.45 -10.51 -9.57
C THR A 213 -7.22 -9.30 -10.05
N HIS A 214 -7.74 -9.32 -11.27
CA HIS A 214 -8.63 -8.29 -11.77
C HIS A 214 -9.61 -8.87 -12.78
N ALA A 215 -10.83 -8.34 -12.78
CA ALA A 215 -11.80 -8.53 -13.85
C ALA A 215 -12.70 -7.29 -13.89
N ASP A 216 -12.39 -6.35 -14.77
CA ASP A 216 -13.07 -5.04 -14.82
C ASP A 216 -14.58 -5.18 -15.03
N ALA A 217 -15.00 -6.06 -15.95
CA ALA A 217 -16.42 -6.34 -16.19
C ALA A 217 -17.14 -7.01 -15.00
N GLY A 218 -16.40 -7.67 -14.11
CA GLY A 218 -16.91 -8.32 -12.90
C GLY A 218 -16.81 -7.47 -11.65
N GLY A 219 -16.36 -6.21 -11.75
CA GLY A 219 -16.16 -5.35 -10.60
C GLY A 219 -15.21 -5.96 -9.57
N LEU A 220 -14.14 -6.62 -10.05
CA LEU A 220 -13.15 -7.30 -9.22
C LEU A 220 -11.77 -6.67 -9.39
N LYS A 221 -11.17 -6.27 -8.27
CA LYS A 221 -9.73 -6.06 -8.14
C LYS A 221 -9.25 -6.65 -6.82
N GLY A 222 -8.07 -7.24 -6.82
CA GLY A 222 -7.43 -7.71 -5.60
C GLY A 222 -5.92 -7.76 -5.73
N LEU A 223 -5.26 -7.53 -4.60
CA LEU A 223 -3.81 -7.57 -4.47
C LEU A 223 -3.46 -8.26 -3.16
N VAL A 224 -2.56 -9.23 -3.20
CA VAL A 224 -1.97 -9.86 -2.01
C VAL A 224 -0.46 -9.76 -2.12
N MET A 225 0.19 -9.31 -1.06
CA MET A 225 1.62 -9.10 -1.01
C MET A 225 2.22 -9.74 0.23
N ARG A 226 3.36 -10.40 0.06
CA ARG A 226 4.27 -10.78 1.13
C ARG A 226 5.51 -9.89 1.07
N VAL A 227 5.98 -9.46 2.22
CA VAL A 227 7.33 -8.90 2.42
C VAL A 227 7.86 -9.48 3.71
N GLY A 228 8.86 -10.37 3.62
CA GLY A 228 9.45 -11.07 4.76
C GLY A 228 8.40 -11.74 5.64
N GLN A 229 8.30 -11.24 6.87
CA GLN A 229 7.44 -11.72 7.95
C GLN A 229 5.99 -11.20 7.92
N TYR A 230 5.60 -10.42 6.90
CA TYR A 230 4.24 -9.92 6.76
C TYR A 230 3.61 -10.37 5.45
N VAL A 231 2.32 -10.71 5.52
CA VAL A 231 1.44 -10.86 4.36
C VAL A 231 0.23 -9.96 4.53
N GLN A 232 -0.02 -9.08 3.57
CA GLN A 232 -1.25 -8.29 3.50
C GLN A 232 -2.00 -8.58 2.21
N GLY A 233 -3.31 -8.53 2.25
CA GLY A 233 -4.11 -8.61 1.05
C GLY A 233 -5.36 -7.76 1.16
N MET A 234 -5.81 -7.24 0.02
CA MET A 234 -7.10 -6.60 -0.12
C MET A 234 -7.77 -7.00 -1.43
N MET A 235 -9.10 -7.05 -1.41
CA MET A 235 -9.93 -7.31 -2.58
C MET A 235 -11.20 -6.50 -2.50
N VAL A 236 -11.61 -5.94 -3.64
CA VAL A 236 -12.90 -5.31 -3.87
C VAL A 236 -13.62 -6.16 -4.91
N LEU A 237 -14.79 -6.66 -4.54
CA LEU A 237 -15.70 -7.43 -5.40
C LEU A 237 -17.11 -6.84 -5.27
N GLU A 238 -17.67 -6.32 -6.36
CA GLU A 238 -19.03 -5.74 -6.37
C GLU A 238 -19.25 -4.74 -5.22
N ALA A 239 -18.26 -3.85 -4.99
CA ALA A 239 -18.21 -2.87 -3.90
C ALA A 239 -18.07 -3.43 -2.46
N ARG A 240 -17.90 -4.74 -2.28
CA ARG A 240 -17.55 -5.34 -0.98
C ARG A 240 -16.03 -5.40 -0.84
N VAL A 241 -15.53 -4.97 0.31
CA VAL A 241 -14.11 -4.99 0.64
C VAL A 241 -13.78 -6.19 1.52
N THR A 242 -12.72 -6.91 1.17
CA THR A 242 -12.09 -7.95 2.00
C THR A 242 -10.63 -7.57 2.23
N VAL A 243 -10.15 -7.67 3.47
CA VAL A 243 -8.76 -7.39 3.85
C VAL A 243 -8.26 -8.47 4.79
N GLU A 244 -7.03 -8.93 4.59
CA GLU A 244 -6.34 -9.82 5.52
C GLU A 244 -4.94 -9.28 5.82
N ARG A 245 -4.48 -9.45 7.07
CA ARG A 245 -3.08 -9.29 7.45
C ARG A 245 -2.65 -10.47 8.31
N TRP A 246 -1.47 -10.98 7.99
CA TRP A 246 -0.81 -12.05 8.70
C TRP A 246 0.62 -11.63 9.04
N VAL A 247 1.06 -12.06 10.21
CA VAL A 247 2.42 -11.87 10.72
C VAL A 247 3.03 -13.23 11.03
N TRP A 248 4.32 -13.39 10.78
CA TRP A 248 5.07 -14.55 11.21
C TRP A 248 5.72 -14.28 12.57
N ASP A 249 5.38 -15.11 13.56
CA ASP A 249 5.91 -15.05 14.93
C ASP A 249 6.84 -16.24 15.19
N GLY A 250 8.04 -16.19 14.60
CA GLY A 250 9.04 -17.25 14.75
C GLY A 250 10.29 -16.88 15.55
N GLU A 251 10.34 -15.68 16.16
CA GLU A 251 11.41 -15.36 17.12
C GLU A 251 11.17 -16.02 18.49
N ASP A 252 9.92 -16.20 18.93
CA ASP A 252 9.59 -16.65 20.29
C ASP A 252 9.40 -18.18 20.47
N THR A 253 9.37 -18.96 19.39
CA THR A 253 8.90 -20.37 19.48
C THR A 253 10.01 -21.41 19.61
N GLY A 254 11.28 -21.05 19.43
CA GLY A 254 12.38 -22.04 19.40
C GLY A 254 12.15 -23.16 18.37
N ALA A 255 11.32 -22.90 17.35
CA ALA A 255 10.86 -23.89 16.40
C ALA A 255 12.03 -24.45 15.60
N ALA A 256 11.99 -25.77 15.37
CA ALA A 256 13.01 -26.46 14.61
C ALA A 256 13.13 -25.86 13.19
N VAL A 257 14.38 -25.73 12.73
CA VAL A 257 14.75 -25.30 11.38
C VAL A 257 13.89 -26.05 10.35
N GLY A 258 13.10 -25.31 9.56
CA GLY A 258 12.35 -25.86 8.42
C GLY A 258 10.85 -26.13 8.64
N VAL A 259 10.20 -25.51 9.63
CA VAL A 259 8.73 -25.52 9.76
C VAL A 259 8.18 -24.09 9.73
N GLU A 260 7.86 -23.59 8.53
CA GLU A 260 7.17 -22.29 8.35
C GLU A 260 5.68 -22.40 8.73
N ALA A 261 5.09 -23.59 8.55
CA ALA A 261 3.68 -23.87 8.79
C ALA A 261 3.36 -23.95 10.30
N GLY A 262 2.59 -22.98 10.81
CA GLY A 262 2.13 -22.92 12.20
C GLY A 262 2.63 -21.71 12.99
N LEU A 263 3.55 -20.94 12.42
CA LEU A 263 4.09 -19.69 13.00
C LEU A 263 3.41 -18.43 12.46
N TRP A 264 2.51 -18.58 11.48
CA TRP A 264 1.76 -17.48 10.90
C TRP A 264 0.47 -17.23 11.67
N GLU A 265 0.35 -16.03 12.21
CA GLU A 265 -0.85 -15.57 12.91
C GLU A 265 -1.61 -14.56 12.06
N ARG A 266 -2.93 -14.74 11.98
CA ARG A 266 -3.82 -13.78 11.31
C ARG A 266 -4.19 -12.68 12.29
N GLU A 267 -3.60 -11.50 12.13
CA GLU A 267 -3.92 -10.34 12.97
C GLU A 267 -5.19 -9.62 12.53
N VAL A 268 -5.44 -9.56 11.20
CA VAL A 268 -6.55 -8.79 10.63
C VAL A 268 -7.36 -9.66 9.70
N ARG A 269 -8.68 -9.58 9.86
CA ARG A 269 -9.65 -10.05 8.88
C ARG A 269 -10.84 -9.10 8.82
N VAL A 270 -11.10 -8.59 7.62
CA VAL A 270 -12.26 -7.78 7.29
C VAL A 270 -12.91 -8.37 6.04
N GLY A 271 -14.25 -8.37 6.00
CA GLY A 271 -15.01 -8.88 4.87
C GLY A 271 -15.33 -10.37 4.95
N GLU A 272 -16.07 -10.84 3.95
CA GLU A 272 -16.66 -12.18 3.93
C GLU A 272 -15.82 -13.21 3.15
N GLN A 273 -14.99 -12.73 2.21
CA GLN A 273 -14.16 -13.59 1.38
C GLN A 273 -12.88 -14.01 2.12
N PHE A 274 -12.18 -14.98 1.53
CA PHE A 274 -10.81 -15.32 1.90
C PHE A 274 -9.86 -14.90 0.79
N LEU A 275 -8.66 -14.49 1.18
CA LEU A 275 -7.57 -14.16 0.26
C LEU A 275 -6.55 -15.30 0.19
N PRO A 276 -5.84 -15.49 -0.93
CA PRO A 276 -4.81 -16.53 -1.05
C PRO A 276 -3.52 -16.25 -0.24
N CYS A 277 -3.61 -15.54 0.89
CA CYS A 277 -2.46 -15.19 1.74
C CYS A 277 -1.63 -16.42 2.14
N GLY A 278 -2.29 -17.53 2.48
CA GLY A 278 -1.63 -18.78 2.85
C GLY A 278 -0.83 -19.44 1.72
N VAL A 279 -1.02 -19.03 0.47
CA VAL A 279 -0.20 -19.51 -0.66
C VAL A 279 1.17 -18.83 -0.66
N LEU A 280 1.25 -17.57 -0.23
CA LEU A 280 2.51 -16.83 -0.15
C LEU A 280 3.37 -17.28 1.04
N MET A 281 2.84 -18.12 1.95
CA MET A 281 3.50 -18.59 3.18
C MET A 281 4.13 -19.98 3.06
N ARG A 282 4.13 -20.56 1.85
CA ARG A 282 4.64 -21.91 1.63
C ARG A 282 6.04 -21.85 1.06
N ASP A 283 6.82 -22.90 1.33
CA ASP A 283 8.15 -23.09 0.77
C ASP A 283 8.14 -23.36 -0.76
N GLU A 284 6.97 -23.64 -1.35
CA GLU A 284 6.87 -23.84 -2.80
C GLU A 284 7.14 -22.55 -3.57
N VAL A 285 8.01 -22.63 -4.59
CA VAL A 285 8.41 -21.48 -5.39
C VAL A 285 7.26 -21.02 -6.29
N LEU A 286 6.66 -19.89 -5.93
CA LEU A 286 5.88 -19.08 -6.87
C LEU A 286 6.84 -18.43 -7.87
N THR A 287 6.44 -18.35 -9.14
CA THR A 287 7.24 -17.72 -10.20
C THR A 287 6.43 -16.66 -10.91
N VAL A 288 7.08 -15.60 -11.39
CA VAL A 288 6.42 -14.53 -12.15
C VAL A 288 5.67 -15.12 -13.36
N GLY A 289 4.42 -14.68 -13.55
CA GLY A 289 3.49 -15.21 -14.55
C GLY A 289 2.80 -16.51 -14.13
N GLY A 290 3.20 -17.13 -13.01
CA GLY A 290 2.52 -18.26 -12.40
C GLY A 290 1.13 -17.87 -11.88
N GLU A 291 0.26 -18.87 -11.73
CA GLU A 291 -1.14 -18.65 -11.45
C GLU A 291 -1.64 -19.48 -10.28
N VAL A 292 -2.46 -18.84 -9.45
CA VAL A 292 -3.05 -19.39 -8.24
C VAL A 292 -4.56 -19.31 -8.38
N ALA A 293 -5.22 -20.46 -8.51
CA ALA A 293 -6.67 -20.55 -8.45
C ALA A 293 -7.10 -20.62 -6.99
N PHE A 294 -7.88 -19.63 -6.53
CA PHE A 294 -8.33 -19.57 -5.15
C PHE A 294 -9.74 -18.96 -5.05
N SER A 295 -10.65 -19.67 -4.36
CA SER A 295 -12.04 -19.24 -4.14
C SER A 295 -12.78 -18.80 -5.42
N GLY A 296 -12.51 -19.48 -6.55
CA GLY A 296 -13.13 -19.17 -7.85
C GLY A 296 -12.47 -18.03 -8.63
N PHE A 297 -11.42 -17.41 -8.10
CA PHE A 297 -10.66 -16.36 -8.76
C PHE A 297 -9.28 -16.85 -9.19
N ARG A 298 -8.78 -16.28 -10.28
CA ARG A 298 -7.42 -16.50 -10.78
C ARG A 298 -6.55 -15.33 -10.35
N TRP A 299 -5.49 -15.63 -9.62
CA TRP A 299 -4.47 -14.68 -9.20
C TRP A 299 -3.20 -14.97 -9.96
N VAL A 300 -2.50 -13.95 -10.45
CA VAL A 300 -1.21 -14.13 -11.14
C VAL A 300 -0.10 -13.48 -10.31
N VAL A 301 1.04 -14.16 -10.26
CA VAL A 301 2.26 -13.67 -9.63
C VAL A 301 2.88 -12.59 -10.53
N GLU A 302 2.83 -11.34 -10.10
CA GLU A 302 3.43 -10.22 -10.84
C GLU A 302 4.87 -9.95 -10.43
N GLU A 303 5.18 -10.18 -9.16
CA GLU A 303 6.51 -10.00 -8.59
C GLU A 303 6.88 -11.21 -7.74
N CYS A 304 8.13 -11.65 -7.87
CA CYS A 304 8.74 -12.64 -7.01
C CYS A 304 10.21 -12.28 -6.83
N TRP A 305 10.59 -11.98 -5.59
CA TRP A 305 11.91 -11.52 -5.21
C TRP A 305 12.42 -12.35 -4.04
N GLU A 306 13.72 -12.65 -4.09
CA GLU A 306 14.45 -13.30 -3.03
C GLU A 306 15.82 -12.61 -2.87
N TRP A 307 16.21 -12.31 -1.63
CA TRP A 307 17.48 -11.64 -1.32
C TRP A 307 17.99 -11.98 0.08
N MET A 308 19.25 -11.64 0.38
CA MET A 308 19.88 -11.85 1.69
C MET A 308 19.58 -10.69 2.66
#